data_AF-A0A4R3N9T4-F1
#
_entry.id   AF-A0A4R3N9T4-F1
#
_cell.length_a   1.000
_cell.length_b   1.000
_cell.length_c   1.000
_cell.angle_alpha   90.00
_cell.angle_beta   90.00
_cell.angle_gamma   90.00
#
_symmetry.space_group_name_H-M   'P 1'
#
loop_
_entity.id
_entity.type
_entity.pdbx_description
1 polymer ?
#
loop_
_entity_poly.entity_id
_entity_poly.type
_entity_poly.pdbx_seq_one_letter_code
_entity_poly.pdbx_strand_id
1 'polypeptide(L)'
;MRERRKLDREERVALIDRRLAWLAFGGVELTGSADRRAKRQMEAWNTRAEDPRTVWVPTADGGLRWVEPIDASDLETLSNEEVATRLAEHREWKTRQLIKTLAREKPERAFAILDLLIESGQDSNQSLLNSMASGVSEAQDAETLCDAGSRLLRYLDQDDSSEVGGWGFLEWLQSAAKQLPIDLEKQSEFWCLWDRLWSKALASRQSSSAGGADRITAALNAPGGELALTLLERLWKHDLDEDAGLPENLLWRFDALVKGGSPPHLDARLMLTSRLVWLYRIDPSWCQQYLVEPMASFEPDVQQAVSLWQAFLWPAQVSSKLWGSLKPALWSSLRHFEAFPDSADRLLDFFAAHLLHPGAFDAEIDRKPLADIFSRLGPKQLAIIARQFETDLRARGLDAAQSWRERIGPFFETYWPLSTDKQSPGLSARLSTMLLQTREAFPEATSLLLEQKPVIGRAKDIFGIVYPLTQEKASADLSDQPFPYAERFPQDLLRLLHTLVVPGTTEPWHSDRLKRLLDQLCQSDPSLENTDEMENLRAFLRQA
;
A
#
# COMPACT_ATOMS: atom_id res chain seq x y z
N MET A 1 49.47 11.94 51.37
CA MET A 1 48.19 12.61 50.98
C MET A 1 48.22 13.21 49.57
N ARG A 2 49.31 13.88 49.14
CA ARG A 2 49.45 14.40 47.76
C ARG A 2 49.54 13.30 46.67
N GLU A 3 50.22 12.19 46.94
CA GLU A 3 50.31 11.06 45.99
C GLU A 3 48.96 10.35 45.77
N ARG A 4 48.17 10.11 46.84
CA ARG A 4 46.81 9.56 46.74
C ARG A 4 45.86 10.42 45.88
N ARG A 5 45.97 11.75 45.98
CA ARG A 5 45.18 12.69 45.13
C ARG A 5 45.66 12.73 43.68
N LYS A 6 46.91 12.35 43.42
CA LYS A 6 47.48 12.28 42.07
C LYS A 6 47.04 10.98 41.36
N LEU A 7 47.08 9.85 42.07
CA LEU A 7 46.55 8.56 41.60
C LEU A 7 45.07 8.65 41.22
N ASP A 8 44.21 9.21 42.09
CA ASP A 8 42.77 9.37 41.84
C ASP A 8 42.48 10.29 40.63
N ARG A 9 43.36 11.27 40.35
CA ARG A 9 43.23 12.14 39.17
C ARG A 9 43.65 11.42 37.88
N GLU A 10 44.72 10.62 37.93
CA GLU A 10 45.21 9.84 36.79
C GLU A 10 44.21 8.73 36.41
N GLU A 11 43.61 8.05 37.39
CA GLU A 11 42.57 7.04 37.18
C GLU A 11 41.30 7.64 36.54
N ARG A 12 40.86 8.83 36.99
CA ARG A 12 39.72 9.53 36.38
C ARG A 12 39.98 9.96 34.95
N VAL A 13 41.19 10.42 34.65
CA VAL A 13 41.57 10.81 33.28
C VAL A 13 41.58 9.58 32.36
N ALA A 14 42.14 8.46 32.82
CA ALA A 14 42.14 7.20 32.10
C ALA A 14 40.71 6.67 31.85
N LEU A 15 39.82 6.79 32.83
CA LEU A 15 38.41 6.39 32.68
C LEU A 15 37.68 7.26 31.64
N ILE A 16 37.95 8.57 31.61
CA ILE A 16 37.39 9.48 30.61
C ILE A 16 37.92 9.14 29.21
N ASP A 17 39.22 8.85 29.08
CA ASP A 17 39.83 8.46 27.80
C ASP A 17 39.22 7.17 27.24
N ARG A 18 39.03 6.17 28.12
CA ARG A 18 38.33 4.92 27.83
C ARG A 18 36.89 5.15 27.33
N ARG A 19 36.12 6.01 28.01
CA ARG A 19 34.74 6.33 27.60
C ARG A 19 34.67 7.12 26.29
N LEU A 20 35.62 8.02 26.03
CA LEU A 20 35.69 8.74 24.76
C LEU A 20 36.02 7.77 23.61
N ALA A 21 36.95 6.85 23.80
CA ALA A 21 37.24 5.80 22.83
C ALA A 21 36.03 4.87 22.60
N TRP A 22 35.29 4.54 23.65
CA TRP A 22 34.05 3.77 23.57
C TRP A 22 32.98 4.46 22.71
N LEU A 23 32.76 5.76 22.91
CA LEU A 23 31.81 6.54 22.10
C LEU A 23 32.24 6.62 20.63
N ALA A 24 33.54 6.85 20.37
CA ALA A 24 34.07 6.88 19.01
C ALA A 24 33.94 5.53 18.30
N PHE A 25 34.21 4.42 18.99
CA PHE A 25 34.04 3.07 18.46
C PHE A 25 32.57 2.75 18.13
N GLY A 26 31.64 3.27 18.93
CA GLY A 26 30.19 3.19 18.68
C GLY A 26 29.68 4.09 17.55
N GLY A 27 30.57 4.76 16.79
CA GLY A 27 30.21 5.60 15.64
C GLY A 27 29.84 7.04 15.97
N VAL A 28 30.05 7.49 17.21
CA VAL A 28 29.81 8.89 17.61
C VAL A 28 30.92 9.78 17.08
N GLU A 29 30.57 10.81 16.31
CA GLU A 29 31.54 11.82 15.87
C GLU A 29 32.05 12.66 17.04
N LEU A 30 33.34 12.48 17.37
CA LEU A 30 34.05 13.31 18.34
C LEU A 30 34.88 14.37 17.61
N THR A 31 35.06 15.53 18.23
CA THR A 31 35.86 16.63 17.67
C THR A 31 36.92 17.13 18.65
N GLY A 32 37.96 17.77 18.11
CA GLY A 32 38.97 18.48 18.89
C GLY A 32 39.80 17.59 19.82
N SER A 33 39.84 17.93 21.11
CA SER A 33 40.65 17.21 22.11
C SER A 33 40.06 15.85 22.50
N ALA A 34 38.73 15.67 22.36
CA ALA A 34 38.06 14.41 22.65
C ALA A 34 38.43 13.33 21.62
N ASP A 35 38.39 13.67 20.33
CA ASP A 35 38.80 12.78 19.22
C ASP A 35 40.26 12.33 19.35
N ARG A 36 41.18 13.27 19.64
CA ARG A 36 42.61 12.93 19.83
C ARG A 36 42.89 12.06 21.06
N ARG A 37 42.04 12.12 22.08
CA ARG A 37 42.14 11.29 23.29
C ARG A 37 41.55 9.90 23.02
N ALA A 38 40.41 9.84 22.34
CA ALA A 38 39.81 8.59 21.86
C ALA A 38 40.77 7.81 20.94
N LYS A 39 41.33 8.45 19.91
CA LYS A 39 42.27 7.82 18.95
C LYS A 39 43.51 7.24 19.63
N ARG A 40 44.14 7.99 20.55
CA ARG A 40 45.30 7.48 21.31
C ARG A 40 44.96 6.29 22.19
N GLN A 41 43.78 6.32 22.81
CA GLN A 41 43.31 5.20 23.62
C GLN A 41 42.97 3.97 22.76
N MET A 42 42.43 4.17 21.54
CA MET A 42 42.18 3.10 20.56
C MET A 42 43.48 2.52 19.99
N GLU A 43 44.50 3.34 19.73
CA GLU A 43 45.84 2.87 19.34
C GLU A 43 46.48 2.00 20.43
N ALA A 44 46.28 2.37 21.71
CA ALA A 44 46.72 1.57 22.84
C ALA A 44 45.98 0.22 22.94
N TRP A 45 44.70 0.18 22.58
CA TRP A 45 43.94 -1.07 22.48
C TRP A 45 44.49 -1.99 21.37
N ASN A 46 44.93 -1.43 20.24
CA ASN A 46 45.35 -2.16 19.05
C ASN A 46 46.67 -2.96 19.16
N THR A 47 47.32 -3.01 20.34
CA THR A 47 48.68 -3.59 20.51
C THR A 47 48.73 -5.04 21.00
N ARG A 48 47.61 -5.78 21.01
CA ARG A 48 47.61 -7.22 21.34
C ARG A 48 46.62 -8.00 20.48
N ALA A 49 46.91 -8.26 19.21
CA ALA A 49 46.16 -9.26 18.44
C ALA A 49 47.09 -10.46 18.20
N GLU A 50 46.94 -11.54 18.97
CA GLU A 50 47.63 -12.80 18.70
C GLU A 50 46.72 -13.79 17.93
N ASP A 51 45.39 -13.63 17.94
CA ASP A 51 44.47 -14.49 17.20
C ASP A 51 43.54 -13.70 16.25
N PRO A 52 43.65 -13.90 14.91
CA PRO A 52 42.79 -13.27 13.91
C PRO A 52 41.31 -13.69 13.97
N ARG A 53 40.93 -14.65 14.81
CA ARG A 53 39.54 -15.09 15.01
C ARG A 53 38.79 -14.29 16.06
N THR A 54 39.48 -13.53 16.92
CA THR A 54 38.85 -12.82 18.03
C THR A 54 38.29 -11.46 17.62
N VAL A 55 37.13 -11.08 18.18
CA VAL A 55 36.50 -9.76 17.96
C VAL A 55 36.61 -8.89 19.22
N TRP A 56 36.71 -7.59 18.99
CA TRP A 56 36.75 -6.60 20.07
C TRP A 56 35.36 -6.37 20.66
N VAL A 57 35.18 -6.70 21.93
CA VAL A 57 33.95 -6.44 22.67
C VAL A 57 34.18 -5.37 23.73
N PRO A 58 33.35 -4.30 23.76
CA PRO A 58 33.37 -3.32 24.84
C PRO A 58 32.98 -3.90 26.19
N THR A 59 33.76 -3.60 27.23
CA THR A 59 33.48 -4.00 28.61
C THR A 59 32.81 -2.87 29.40
N ALA A 60 32.06 -3.22 30.45
CA ALA A 60 31.29 -2.27 31.26
C ALA A 60 32.16 -1.21 31.98
N ASP A 61 33.45 -1.48 32.17
CA ASP A 61 34.45 -0.56 32.73
C ASP A 61 35.06 0.38 31.67
N GLY A 62 34.54 0.37 30.43
CA GLY A 62 35.00 1.20 29.31
C GLY A 62 36.25 0.67 28.61
N GLY A 63 36.64 -0.58 28.84
CA GLY A 63 37.71 -1.27 28.13
C GLY A 63 37.23 -1.97 26.85
N LEU A 64 38.18 -2.62 26.17
CA LEU A 64 37.89 -3.63 25.16
C LEU A 64 38.54 -4.94 25.60
N ARG A 65 37.86 -6.06 25.37
CA ARG A 65 38.42 -7.41 25.52
C ARG A 65 38.30 -8.19 24.23
N TRP A 66 39.21 -9.14 24.04
CA TRP A 66 39.10 -10.14 22.98
C TRP A 66 38.12 -11.22 23.41
N VAL A 67 37.17 -11.51 22.54
CA VAL A 67 36.26 -12.64 22.71
C VAL A 67 36.24 -13.43 21.42
N GLU A 68 36.32 -14.76 21.52
CA GLU A 68 36.14 -15.65 20.37
C GLU A 68 34.66 -15.62 19.96
N PRO A 69 34.32 -15.19 18.72
CA PRO A 69 32.94 -15.12 18.27
C PRO A 69 32.35 -16.52 18.23
N ILE A 70 31.17 -16.68 18.84
CA ILE A 70 30.40 -17.91 18.75
C ILE A 70 30.00 -18.20 17.29
N ASP A 71 30.13 -19.45 16.87
CA ASP A 71 29.69 -19.93 15.57
C ASP A 71 28.69 -21.09 15.64
N ALA A 72 28.23 -21.58 14.48
CA ALA A 72 27.24 -22.66 14.43
C ALA A 72 27.77 -24.00 14.98
N SER A 73 29.08 -24.26 14.87
CA SER A 73 29.70 -25.48 15.39
C SER A 73 29.82 -25.46 16.92
N ASP A 74 30.04 -24.28 17.49
CA ASP A 74 29.99 -24.06 18.94
C ASP A 74 28.60 -24.38 19.50
N LEU A 75 27.54 -24.01 18.77
CA LEU A 75 26.16 -24.35 19.17
C LEU A 75 25.91 -25.85 19.17
N GLU A 76 26.68 -26.67 18.47
CA GLU A 76 26.51 -28.13 18.49
C GLU A 76 27.34 -28.82 19.57
N THR A 77 28.49 -28.24 19.92
CA THR A 77 29.53 -28.89 20.71
C THR A 77 29.61 -28.43 22.16
N LEU A 78 29.24 -27.17 22.44
CA LEU A 78 29.34 -26.58 23.77
C LEU A 78 28.12 -26.87 24.65
N SER A 79 28.31 -26.84 25.97
CA SER A 79 27.22 -26.91 26.96
C SER A 79 26.32 -25.68 26.89
N ASN A 80 25.09 -25.77 27.43
CA ASN A 80 24.17 -24.65 27.43
C ASN A 80 24.71 -23.46 28.24
N GLU A 81 25.43 -23.74 29.32
CA GLU A 81 26.08 -22.75 30.19
C GLU A 81 27.22 -22.01 29.47
N GLU A 82 28.04 -22.73 28.69
CA GLU A 82 29.10 -22.14 27.88
C GLU A 82 28.52 -21.29 26.75
N VAL A 83 27.46 -21.78 26.08
CA VAL A 83 26.76 -21.01 25.04
C VAL A 83 26.12 -19.75 25.63
N ALA A 84 25.38 -19.86 26.73
CA ALA A 84 24.78 -18.71 27.41
C ALA A 84 25.84 -17.69 27.84
N THR A 85 26.94 -18.16 28.42
CA THR A 85 28.07 -17.28 28.79
C THR A 85 28.56 -16.53 27.56
N ARG A 86 28.96 -17.23 26.49
CA ARG A 86 29.48 -16.60 25.26
C ARG A 86 28.46 -15.64 24.63
N LEU A 87 27.18 -16.02 24.56
CA LEU A 87 26.12 -15.17 24.01
C LEU A 87 25.94 -13.87 24.81
N ALA A 88 26.06 -13.92 26.13
CA ALA A 88 26.03 -12.71 26.97
C ALA A 88 27.20 -11.76 26.67
N GLU A 89 28.34 -12.31 26.22
CA GLU A 89 29.52 -11.52 25.87
C GLU A 89 29.42 -10.86 24.49
N HIS A 90 28.55 -11.34 23.59
CA HIS A 90 28.48 -10.87 22.20
C HIS A 90 27.18 -10.12 21.89
N ARG A 91 27.32 -8.88 21.41
CA ARG A 91 26.19 -8.02 20.98
C ARG A 91 26.10 -7.84 19.47
N GLU A 92 26.43 -8.89 18.70
CA GLU A 92 26.52 -8.80 17.25
C GLU A 92 25.28 -9.33 16.52
N TRP A 93 25.09 -8.86 15.28
CA TRP A 93 24.06 -9.38 14.37
C TRP A 93 24.20 -10.89 14.12
N LYS A 94 25.44 -11.39 14.05
CA LYS A 94 25.72 -12.82 13.81
C LYS A 94 25.18 -13.70 14.96
N THR A 95 25.34 -13.25 16.20
CA THR A 95 24.80 -13.89 17.41
C THR A 95 23.27 -14.02 17.36
N ARG A 96 22.58 -12.99 16.86
CA ARG A 96 21.12 -13.00 16.70
C ARG A 96 20.65 -14.03 15.68
N GLN A 97 21.34 -14.15 14.55
CA GLN A 97 21.04 -15.16 13.54
C GLN A 97 21.28 -16.59 14.04
N LEU A 98 22.34 -16.78 14.82
CA LEU A 98 22.65 -18.06 15.45
C LEU A 98 21.56 -18.48 16.44
N ILE A 99 21.10 -17.58 17.31
CA ILE A 99 19.99 -17.84 18.22
C ILE A 99 18.69 -18.12 17.45
N LYS A 100 18.38 -17.32 16.43
CA LYS A 100 17.20 -17.54 15.58
C LYS A 100 17.22 -18.94 14.95
N THR A 101 18.37 -19.35 14.42
CA THR A 101 18.57 -20.67 13.83
C THR A 101 18.40 -21.79 14.87
N LEU A 102 19.00 -21.61 16.06
CA LEU A 102 18.87 -22.57 17.16
C LEU A 102 17.43 -22.70 17.65
N ALA A 103 16.71 -21.58 17.76
CA ALA A 103 15.31 -21.55 18.16
C ALA A 103 14.40 -22.27 17.15
N ARG A 104 14.71 -22.16 15.85
CA ARG A 104 14.01 -22.88 14.79
C ARG A 104 14.28 -24.39 14.81
N GLU A 105 15.54 -24.79 15.01
CA GLU A 105 15.96 -26.19 14.86
C GLU A 105 15.88 -27.00 16.16
N LYS A 106 16.12 -26.36 17.30
CA LYS A 106 16.22 -26.97 18.63
C LYS A 106 15.58 -26.03 19.69
N PRO A 107 14.26 -25.79 19.64
CA PRO A 107 13.56 -24.80 20.46
C PRO A 107 13.77 -25.01 21.97
N GLU A 108 13.70 -26.25 22.45
CA GLU A 108 13.92 -26.58 23.86
C GLU A 108 15.31 -26.17 24.36
N ARG A 109 16.34 -26.44 23.56
CA ARG A 109 17.71 -26.04 23.91
C ARG A 109 17.86 -24.53 23.89
N ALA A 110 17.25 -23.87 22.91
CA ALA A 110 17.27 -22.42 22.80
C ALA A 110 16.63 -21.75 24.03
N PHE A 111 15.49 -22.27 24.49
CA PHE A 111 14.85 -21.80 25.73
C PHE A 111 15.70 -22.05 26.98
N ALA A 112 16.32 -23.23 27.12
CA ALA A 112 17.21 -23.50 28.25
C ALA A 112 18.40 -22.52 28.31
N ILE A 113 18.98 -22.18 27.16
CA ILE A 113 20.03 -21.16 27.07
C ILE A 113 19.51 -19.77 27.45
N LEU A 114 18.28 -19.45 27.03
CA LEU A 114 17.65 -18.17 27.36
C LEU A 114 17.34 -18.03 28.86
N ASP A 115 16.86 -19.10 29.50
CA ASP A 115 16.64 -19.14 30.95
C ASP A 115 17.97 -18.88 31.70
N LEU A 116 19.07 -19.52 31.29
CA LEU A 116 20.40 -19.27 31.86
C LEU A 116 20.87 -17.82 31.67
N LEU A 117 20.60 -17.22 30.51
CA LEU A 117 20.91 -15.82 30.26
C LEU A 117 20.16 -14.89 31.22
N ILE A 118 18.89 -15.17 31.47
CA ILE A 118 18.06 -14.37 32.39
C ILE A 118 18.50 -14.55 33.84
N GLU A 119 18.74 -15.79 34.27
CA GLU A 119 19.22 -16.10 35.63
C GLU A 119 20.56 -15.43 35.95
N SER A 120 21.42 -15.23 34.93
CA SER A 120 22.72 -14.56 35.09
C SER A 120 22.63 -13.06 35.38
N GLY A 121 21.43 -12.46 35.40
CA GLY A 121 21.22 -11.03 35.67
C GLY A 121 21.76 -10.10 34.57
N GLN A 122 22.12 -10.67 33.41
CA GLN A 122 22.37 -9.92 32.20
C GLN A 122 21.00 -9.48 31.67
N ASP A 123 20.63 -8.21 31.84
CA ASP A 123 19.36 -7.63 31.36
C ASP A 123 18.98 -8.28 30.03
N SER A 124 17.85 -8.99 30.02
CA SER A 124 17.38 -9.79 28.91
C SER A 124 17.45 -8.96 27.63
N ASN A 125 18.47 -9.23 26.81
CA ASN A 125 18.75 -8.40 25.66
C ASN A 125 17.61 -8.62 24.66
N GLN A 126 16.68 -7.66 24.58
CA GLN A 126 15.46 -7.76 23.77
C GLN A 126 15.72 -8.24 22.35
N SER A 127 16.86 -7.87 21.79
CA SER A 127 17.25 -8.32 20.45
C SER A 127 17.43 -9.85 20.34
N LEU A 128 17.84 -10.51 21.42
CA LEU A 128 17.92 -11.98 21.53
C LEU A 128 16.53 -12.57 21.74
N LEU A 129 15.70 -12.00 22.64
CA LEU A 129 14.29 -12.41 22.82
C LEU A 129 13.51 -12.31 21.50
N ASN A 130 13.73 -11.25 20.75
CA ASN A 130 13.12 -11.02 19.46
C ASN A 130 13.58 -12.04 18.42
N SER A 131 14.87 -12.38 18.41
CA SER A 131 15.43 -13.41 17.53
C SER A 131 14.95 -14.81 17.90
N MET A 132 14.78 -15.08 19.19
CA MET A 132 14.18 -16.30 19.73
C MET A 132 12.74 -16.46 19.25
N ALA A 133 11.89 -15.45 19.51
CA ALA A 133 10.49 -15.48 19.09
C ALA A 133 10.34 -15.65 17.57
N SER A 134 11.17 -14.93 16.80
CA SER A 134 11.26 -15.06 15.34
C SER A 134 11.65 -16.49 14.91
N GLY A 135 12.65 -17.09 15.55
CA GLY A 135 13.10 -18.44 15.22
C GLY A 135 12.04 -19.51 15.52
N VAL A 136 11.40 -19.43 16.69
CA VAL A 136 10.32 -20.38 17.03
C VAL A 136 9.06 -20.16 16.19
N SER A 137 8.82 -18.95 15.68
CA SER A 137 7.70 -18.69 14.76
C SER A 137 7.77 -19.51 13.46
N GLU A 138 8.97 -19.95 13.07
CA GLU A 138 9.20 -20.79 11.88
C GLU A 138 8.95 -22.29 12.15
N ALA A 139 8.55 -22.66 13.37
CA ALA A 139 8.15 -24.02 13.70
C ALA A 139 6.95 -24.48 12.84
N GLN A 140 6.96 -25.76 12.45
CA GLN A 140 5.97 -26.35 11.55
C GLN A 140 4.85 -27.11 12.28
N ASP A 141 4.96 -27.29 13.59
CA ASP A 141 3.98 -28.01 14.40
C ASP A 141 3.37 -27.12 15.50
N ALA A 142 2.09 -27.37 15.78
CA ALA A 142 1.30 -26.59 16.71
C ALA A 142 1.70 -26.78 18.18
N GLU A 143 2.28 -27.94 18.53
CA GLU A 143 2.69 -28.25 19.91
C GLU A 143 3.87 -27.39 20.33
N THR A 144 4.91 -27.34 19.49
CA THR A 144 6.08 -26.47 19.69
C THR A 144 5.68 -25.00 19.77
N LEU A 145 4.77 -24.54 18.92
CA LEU A 145 4.26 -23.18 18.99
C LEU A 145 3.54 -22.92 20.31
N CYS A 146 2.66 -23.82 20.75
CA CYS A 146 1.92 -23.68 22.00
C CYS A 146 2.87 -23.58 23.21
N ASP A 147 3.83 -24.50 23.33
CA ASP A 147 4.80 -24.52 24.43
C ASP A 147 5.69 -23.27 24.45
N ALA A 148 6.07 -22.80 23.26
CA ALA A 148 6.80 -21.56 23.11
C ALA A 148 6.01 -20.33 23.58
N GLY A 149 4.69 -20.30 23.34
CA GLY A 149 3.81 -19.21 23.75
C GLY A 149 3.86 -18.93 25.25
N SER A 150 3.79 -19.97 26.09
CA SER A 150 3.83 -19.81 27.55
C SER A 150 5.18 -19.27 28.05
N ARG A 151 6.29 -19.67 27.40
CA ARG A 151 7.63 -19.17 27.74
C ARG A 151 7.81 -17.73 27.26
N LEU A 152 7.42 -17.44 26.02
CA LEU A 152 7.46 -16.09 25.44
C LEU A 152 6.65 -15.09 26.26
N LEU A 153 5.46 -15.47 26.75
CA LEU A 153 4.65 -14.61 27.62
C LEU A 153 5.37 -14.25 28.92
N ARG A 154 6.02 -15.25 29.56
CA ARG A 154 6.80 -15.03 30.78
C ARG A 154 7.93 -14.02 30.55
N TYR A 155 8.64 -14.13 29.42
CA TYR A 155 9.71 -13.20 29.10
C TYR A 155 9.19 -11.81 28.77
N LEU A 156 8.04 -11.70 28.09
CA LEU A 156 7.42 -10.42 27.79
C LEU A 156 6.97 -9.67 29.05
N ASP A 157 6.47 -10.40 30.07
CA ASP A 157 6.07 -9.84 31.37
C ASP A 157 7.27 -9.36 32.21
N GLN A 158 8.48 -9.87 31.95
CA GLN A 158 9.72 -9.47 32.62
C GLN A 158 10.41 -8.27 31.93
N ASP A 159 9.99 -7.92 30.71
CA ASP A 159 10.55 -6.80 29.94
C ASP A 159 9.86 -5.47 30.27
N ASP A 160 10.51 -4.65 31.10
CA ASP A 160 10.04 -3.31 31.52
C ASP A 160 10.13 -2.24 30.42
N SER A 161 10.57 -2.59 29.20
CA SER A 161 10.75 -1.60 28.15
C SER A 161 9.45 -1.12 27.50
N SER A 162 9.50 0.14 27.07
CA SER A 162 8.43 0.84 26.36
C SER A 162 8.56 0.79 24.83
N GLU A 163 9.67 0.24 24.31
CA GLU A 163 9.79 -0.01 22.87
C GLU A 163 9.00 -1.27 22.52
N VAL A 164 8.31 -1.26 21.37
CA VAL A 164 7.81 -2.51 20.78
C VAL A 164 9.01 -3.26 20.21
N GLY A 165 9.88 -3.77 21.09
CA GLY A 165 11.08 -4.55 20.75
C GLY A 165 10.76 -5.95 20.22
N GLY A 166 9.58 -6.16 19.65
CA GLY A 166 8.94 -7.48 19.55
C GLY A 166 8.44 -7.89 18.18
N TRP A 167 9.12 -7.51 17.10
CA TRP A 167 8.78 -8.00 15.75
C TRP A 167 8.71 -9.53 15.65
N GLY A 168 9.63 -10.25 16.28
CA GLY A 168 9.61 -11.70 16.42
C GLY A 168 8.45 -12.22 17.26
N PHE A 169 7.94 -11.46 18.23
CA PHE A 169 6.71 -11.82 18.95
C PHE A 169 5.48 -11.64 18.05
N LEU A 170 5.45 -10.61 17.21
CA LEU A 170 4.41 -10.43 16.18
C LEU A 170 4.48 -11.53 15.11
N GLU A 171 5.68 -11.91 14.66
CA GLU A 171 5.90 -13.05 13.75
C GLU A 171 5.40 -14.36 14.38
N TRP A 172 5.70 -14.58 15.67
CA TRP A 172 5.17 -15.72 16.41
C TRP A 172 3.65 -15.69 16.48
N LEU A 173 3.02 -14.55 16.79
CA LEU A 173 1.56 -14.42 16.81
C LEU A 173 0.95 -14.71 15.44
N GLN A 174 1.53 -14.21 14.35
CA GLN A 174 1.07 -14.48 12.99
C GLN A 174 1.14 -15.97 12.65
N SER A 175 2.27 -16.62 12.98
CA SER A 175 2.45 -18.05 12.75
C SER A 175 1.47 -18.88 13.59
N ALA A 176 1.37 -18.57 14.89
CA ALA A 176 0.45 -19.21 15.82
C ALA A 176 -1.02 -19.02 15.40
N ALA A 177 -1.39 -17.83 14.92
CA ALA A 177 -2.75 -17.57 14.44
C ALA A 177 -3.14 -18.51 13.30
N LYS A 178 -2.21 -18.77 12.37
CA LYS A 178 -2.38 -19.66 11.21
C LYS A 178 -2.31 -21.14 11.55
N GLN A 179 -1.48 -21.54 12.51
CA GLN A 179 -1.24 -22.95 12.81
C GLN A 179 -2.07 -23.51 13.98
N LEU A 180 -2.30 -22.73 15.04
CA LEU A 180 -3.00 -23.23 16.23
C LEU A 180 -4.50 -23.45 15.98
N PRO A 181 -5.10 -24.55 16.48
CA PRO A 181 -6.54 -24.79 16.34
C PRO A 181 -7.37 -23.73 17.09
N ILE A 182 -8.67 -23.64 16.79
CA ILE A 182 -9.61 -22.86 17.61
C ILE A 182 -10.05 -23.72 18.81
N ASP A 183 -9.15 -23.93 19.76
CA ASP A 183 -9.41 -24.56 21.06
C ASP A 183 -9.13 -23.56 22.19
N LEU A 184 -10.10 -23.32 23.08
CA LEU A 184 -10.04 -22.28 24.12
C LEU A 184 -8.96 -22.56 25.17
N GLU A 185 -8.72 -23.82 25.54
CA GLU A 185 -7.69 -24.18 26.54
C GLU A 185 -6.27 -24.04 25.99
N LYS A 186 -6.09 -24.17 24.68
CA LYS A 186 -4.78 -24.10 24.00
C LYS A 186 -4.43 -22.70 23.47
N GLN A 187 -5.24 -21.69 23.79
CA GLN A 187 -5.09 -20.33 23.28
C GLN A 187 -4.97 -19.26 24.36
N SER A 188 -5.04 -19.61 25.65
CA SER A 188 -4.89 -18.64 26.73
C SER A 188 -3.65 -17.77 26.56
N GLU A 189 -2.51 -18.40 26.28
CA GLU A 189 -1.22 -17.73 26.14
C GLU A 189 -1.12 -16.93 24.85
N PHE A 190 -1.67 -17.44 23.75
CA PHE A 190 -1.78 -16.70 22.49
C PHE A 190 -2.52 -15.37 22.71
N TRP A 191 -3.66 -15.44 23.40
CA TRP A 191 -4.50 -14.28 23.68
C TRP A 191 -3.87 -13.31 24.68
N CYS A 192 -3.23 -13.82 25.74
CA CYS A 192 -2.45 -13.00 26.66
C CYS A 192 -1.30 -12.27 25.95
N LEU A 193 -0.57 -12.95 25.05
CA LEU A 193 0.49 -12.33 24.24
C LEU A 193 -0.06 -11.23 23.35
N TRP A 194 -1.19 -11.47 22.67
CA TRP A 194 -1.85 -10.45 21.86
C TRP A 194 -2.20 -9.21 22.71
N ASP A 195 -2.80 -9.41 23.89
CA ASP A 195 -3.23 -8.31 24.78
C ASP A 195 -2.04 -7.50 25.30
N ARG A 196 -0.93 -8.17 25.63
CA ARG A 196 0.32 -7.54 26.08
C ARG A 196 0.98 -6.74 24.96
N LEU A 197 1.07 -7.30 23.75
CA LEU A 197 1.63 -6.61 22.61
C LEU A 197 0.77 -5.43 22.17
N TRP A 198 -0.56 -5.53 22.25
CA TRP A 198 -1.44 -4.38 22.02
C TRP A 198 -1.20 -3.28 23.04
N SER A 199 -1.11 -3.63 24.33
CA SER A 199 -0.81 -2.66 25.40
C SER A 199 0.54 -1.97 25.21
N LYS A 200 1.59 -2.71 24.82
CA LYS A 200 2.91 -2.15 24.48
C LYS A 200 2.85 -1.28 23.22
N ALA A 201 2.10 -1.68 22.19
CA ALA A 201 1.90 -0.88 20.99
C ALA A 201 1.26 0.48 21.30
N LEU A 202 0.27 0.50 22.20
CA LEU A 202 -0.37 1.74 22.67
C LEU A 202 0.58 2.64 23.49
N ALA A 203 1.51 2.05 24.24
CA ALA A 203 2.51 2.78 25.02
C ALA A 203 3.66 3.35 24.16
N SER A 204 3.86 2.80 22.96
CA SER A 204 4.91 3.23 22.05
C SER A 204 4.69 4.65 21.55
N ARG A 205 5.75 5.47 21.62
CA ARG A 205 5.76 6.85 21.10
C ARG A 205 6.10 6.94 19.62
N GLN A 206 6.28 5.82 18.93
CA GLN A 206 6.66 5.83 17.52
C GLN A 206 5.48 6.35 16.67
N SER A 207 5.59 7.59 16.22
CA SER A 207 4.70 8.14 15.19
C SER A 207 5.22 7.69 13.83
N SER A 208 4.52 6.75 13.18
CA SER A 208 4.66 6.55 11.73
C SER A 208 4.28 7.88 11.04
N SER A 209 5.23 8.54 10.38
CA SER A 209 5.03 9.79 9.63
C SER A 209 5.01 9.55 8.11
N ALA A 210 4.42 8.43 7.68
CA ALA A 210 4.28 8.09 6.26
C ALA A 210 2.96 8.64 5.70
N GLY A 211 3.01 9.23 4.51
CA GLY A 211 1.84 9.71 3.77
C GLY A 211 1.30 8.66 2.77
N GLY A 212 0.03 8.78 2.41
CA GLY A 212 -0.57 8.16 1.22
C GLY A 212 -0.40 6.63 1.06
N ALA A 213 0.21 6.19 -0.04
CA ALA A 213 0.49 4.78 -0.31
C ALA A 213 1.56 4.18 0.62
N ASP A 214 2.46 5.02 1.12
CA ASP A 214 3.40 4.63 2.17
C ASP A 214 2.66 4.39 3.50
N ARG A 215 1.46 4.95 3.70
CA ARG A 215 0.70 4.78 4.96
C ARG A 215 0.18 3.36 5.14
N ILE A 216 -0.41 2.74 4.12
CA ILE A 216 -0.86 1.34 4.21
C ILE A 216 0.34 0.42 4.39
N THR A 217 1.40 0.65 3.61
CA THR A 217 2.65 -0.11 3.71
C THR A 217 3.27 0.05 5.11
N ALA A 218 3.24 1.27 5.67
CA ALA A 218 3.70 1.52 7.03
C ALA A 218 2.81 0.84 8.07
N ALA A 219 1.48 0.88 7.91
CA ALA A 219 0.53 0.23 8.80
C ALA A 219 0.69 -1.30 8.79
N LEU A 220 0.91 -1.89 7.61
CA LEU A 220 1.26 -3.31 7.46
C LEU A 220 2.54 -3.65 8.24
N ASN A 221 3.53 -2.76 8.19
CA ASN A 221 4.77 -2.88 8.95
C ASN A 221 4.71 -2.16 10.30
N ALA A 222 3.53 -2.11 10.94
CA ALA A 222 3.35 -1.54 12.27
C ALA A 222 2.66 -2.53 13.20
N PRO A 223 2.95 -2.50 14.51
CA PRO A 223 2.34 -3.41 15.48
C PRO A 223 0.82 -3.41 15.46
N GLY A 224 0.18 -2.24 15.28
CA GLY A 224 -1.27 -2.14 15.22
C GLY A 224 -1.87 -2.84 14.01
N GLY A 225 -1.22 -2.75 12.84
CA GLY A 225 -1.67 -3.45 11.64
C GLY A 225 -1.46 -4.97 11.75
N GLU A 226 -0.30 -5.41 12.25
CA GLU A 226 -0.02 -6.84 12.45
C GLU A 226 -0.97 -7.51 13.43
N LEU A 227 -1.29 -6.83 14.54
CA LEU A 227 -2.26 -7.34 15.51
C LEU A 227 -3.68 -7.43 14.93
N ALA A 228 -4.05 -6.51 14.04
CA ALA A 228 -5.32 -6.56 13.30
C ALA A 228 -5.36 -7.72 12.30
N LEU A 229 -4.27 -7.94 11.54
CA LEU A 229 -4.14 -9.07 10.64
C LEU A 229 -4.18 -10.40 11.41
N THR A 230 -3.54 -10.46 12.58
CA THR A 230 -3.61 -11.62 13.48
C THR A 230 -5.05 -11.94 13.88
N LEU A 231 -5.87 -10.94 14.23
CA LEU A 231 -7.30 -11.17 14.52
C LEU A 231 -8.07 -11.65 13.29
N LEU A 232 -7.78 -11.12 12.11
CA LEU A 232 -8.41 -11.57 10.86
C LEU A 232 -8.10 -13.03 10.55
N GLU A 233 -6.84 -13.46 10.74
CA GLU A 233 -6.44 -14.86 10.60
C GLU A 233 -7.19 -15.78 11.58
N ARG A 234 -7.40 -15.32 12.82
CA ARG A 234 -8.24 -16.05 13.78
C ARG A 234 -9.70 -16.09 13.36
N LEU A 235 -10.24 -14.96 12.90
CA LEU A 235 -11.63 -14.85 12.45
C LEU A 235 -11.91 -15.79 11.28
N TRP A 236 -11.04 -15.85 10.27
CA TRP A 236 -11.24 -16.71 9.08
C TRP A 236 -11.17 -18.20 9.34
N LYS A 237 -10.69 -18.62 10.52
CA LYS A 237 -10.77 -20.01 10.95
C LYS A 237 -12.16 -20.39 11.46
N HIS A 238 -12.99 -19.42 11.80
CA HIS A 238 -14.39 -19.68 12.14
C HIS A 238 -15.19 -19.86 10.84
N ASP A 239 -16.00 -20.91 10.81
CA ASP A 239 -17.01 -21.08 9.76
C ASP A 239 -18.21 -20.19 10.10
N LEU A 240 -18.18 -18.94 9.62
CA LEU A 240 -19.19 -17.92 9.92
C LEU A 240 -20.11 -17.71 8.73
N ASP A 241 -21.41 -17.83 9.00
CA ASP A 241 -22.46 -17.44 8.08
C ASP A 241 -22.47 -15.92 7.84
N GLU A 242 -23.16 -15.50 6.78
CA GLU A 242 -23.45 -14.08 6.57
C GLU A 242 -24.31 -13.55 7.74
N ASP A 243 -24.04 -12.32 8.19
CA ASP A 243 -24.72 -11.67 9.34
C ASP A 243 -24.61 -12.41 10.68
N ALA A 244 -23.68 -13.36 10.83
CA ALA A 244 -23.46 -14.06 12.09
C ALA A 244 -22.99 -13.12 13.22
N GLY A 245 -22.43 -11.96 12.87
CA GLY A 245 -21.74 -11.07 13.81
C GLY A 245 -20.33 -11.55 14.13
N LEU A 246 -19.50 -10.65 14.67
CA LEU A 246 -18.18 -11.05 15.17
C LEU A 246 -18.34 -11.96 16.42
N PRO A 247 -17.61 -13.09 16.50
CA PRO A 247 -17.64 -13.96 17.67
C PRO A 247 -17.33 -13.20 18.96
N GLU A 248 -18.08 -13.46 20.03
CA GLU A 248 -17.96 -12.74 21.31
C GLU A 248 -16.53 -12.76 21.88
N ASN A 249 -15.83 -13.89 21.72
CA ASN A 249 -14.44 -14.05 22.16
C ASN A 249 -13.42 -13.20 21.38
N LEU A 250 -13.79 -12.71 20.19
CA LEU A 250 -12.96 -11.83 19.35
C LEU A 250 -13.44 -10.38 19.35
N LEU A 251 -14.75 -10.16 19.51
CA LEU A 251 -15.40 -8.85 19.37
C LEU A 251 -14.72 -7.78 20.22
N TRP A 252 -14.42 -8.07 21.48
CA TRP A 252 -13.79 -7.08 22.37
C TRP A 252 -12.37 -6.69 21.94
N ARG A 253 -11.64 -7.58 21.26
CA ARG A 253 -10.31 -7.28 20.68
C ARG A 253 -10.43 -6.46 19.40
N PHE A 254 -11.40 -6.80 18.54
CA PHE A 254 -11.75 -5.96 17.40
C PHE A 254 -12.13 -4.55 17.86
N ASP A 255 -12.96 -4.44 18.90
CA ASP A 255 -13.32 -3.17 19.54
C ASP A 255 -12.10 -2.42 20.09
N ALA A 256 -11.19 -3.12 20.77
CA ALA A 256 -9.96 -2.53 21.30
C ALA A 256 -9.10 -1.90 20.20
N LEU A 257 -9.03 -2.54 19.01
CA LEU A 257 -8.29 -2.02 17.86
C LEU A 257 -8.89 -0.74 17.28
N VAL A 258 -10.22 -0.57 17.31
CA VAL A 258 -10.89 0.51 16.57
C VAL A 258 -11.41 1.66 17.43
N LYS A 259 -11.62 1.46 18.74
CA LYS A 259 -12.26 2.45 19.62
C LYS A 259 -11.37 3.60 20.10
N GLY A 260 -10.10 3.66 19.68
CA GLY A 260 -9.17 4.74 20.04
C GLY A 260 -8.69 5.60 18.88
N GLY A 261 -7.89 6.62 19.23
CA GLY A 261 -7.36 7.62 18.29
C GLY A 261 -5.84 7.64 18.14
N SER A 262 -5.09 6.76 18.82
CA SER A 262 -3.63 6.73 18.68
C SER A 262 -3.18 6.07 17.36
N PRO A 263 -1.93 6.26 16.90
CA PRO A 263 -1.45 5.70 15.64
C PRO A 263 -1.69 4.18 15.47
N PRO A 264 -1.46 3.31 16.49
CA PRO A 264 -1.80 1.88 16.38
C PRO A 264 -3.26 1.60 16.05
N HIS A 265 -4.21 2.41 16.55
CA HIS A 265 -5.63 2.26 16.21
C HIS A 265 -5.92 2.61 14.75
N LEU A 266 -5.24 3.65 14.22
CA LEU A 266 -5.34 3.96 12.80
C LEU A 266 -4.75 2.82 11.97
N ASP A 267 -3.55 2.35 12.29
CA ASP A 267 -2.88 1.28 11.55
C ASP A 267 -3.73 0.00 11.54
N ALA A 268 -4.35 -0.35 12.68
CA ALA A 268 -5.29 -1.44 12.79
C ALA A 268 -6.53 -1.24 11.90
N ARG A 269 -7.19 -0.07 11.98
CA ARG A 269 -8.35 0.25 11.13
C ARG A 269 -8.02 0.20 9.64
N LEU A 270 -6.81 0.59 9.23
CA LEU A 270 -6.38 0.49 7.83
C LEU A 270 -6.34 -0.97 7.39
N MET A 271 -5.75 -1.86 8.19
CA MET A 271 -5.70 -3.30 7.85
C MET A 271 -7.10 -3.91 7.79
N LEU A 272 -7.99 -3.58 8.74
CA LEU A 272 -9.38 -4.04 8.73
C LEU A 272 -10.15 -3.50 7.51
N THR A 273 -9.97 -2.23 7.18
CA THR A 273 -10.62 -1.59 6.03
C THR A 273 -10.17 -2.19 4.70
N SER A 274 -8.91 -2.63 4.60
CA SER A 274 -8.43 -3.36 3.42
C SER A 274 -9.16 -4.69 3.19
N ARG A 275 -9.84 -5.23 4.22
CA ARG A 275 -10.66 -6.45 4.15
C ARG A 275 -12.16 -6.18 4.37
N LEU A 276 -12.59 -4.93 4.19
CA LEU A 276 -13.94 -4.47 4.51
C LEU A 276 -15.04 -5.33 3.86
N VAL A 277 -14.88 -5.74 2.60
CA VAL A 277 -15.90 -6.56 1.91
C VAL A 277 -16.20 -7.88 2.63
N TRP A 278 -15.19 -8.51 3.22
CA TRP A 278 -15.32 -9.77 3.94
C TRP A 278 -15.85 -9.57 5.35
N LEU A 279 -15.33 -8.56 6.07
CA LEU A 279 -15.81 -8.22 7.41
C LEU A 279 -17.28 -7.77 7.38
N TYR A 280 -17.65 -6.95 6.40
CA TYR A 280 -19.02 -6.43 6.26
C TYR A 280 -20.02 -7.54 5.94
N ARG A 281 -19.59 -8.65 5.33
CA ARG A 281 -20.44 -9.84 5.15
C ARG A 281 -20.76 -10.53 6.49
N ILE A 282 -19.82 -10.51 7.43
CA ILE A 282 -19.94 -11.17 8.74
C ILE A 282 -20.72 -10.28 9.72
N ASP A 283 -20.32 -9.01 9.84
CA ASP A 283 -20.92 -8.05 10.78
C ASP A 283 -21.06 -6.66 10.13
N PRO A 284 -22.15 -6.43 9.37
CA PRO A 284 -22.40 -5.14 8.72
C PRO A 284 -22.52 -3.99 9.73
N SER A 285 -23.16 -4.22 10.87
CA SER A 285 -23.37 -3.21 11.91
C SER A 285 -22.06 -2.71 12.48
N TRP A 286 -21.17 -3.63 12.84
CA TRP A 286 -19.86 -3.29 13.39
C TRP A 286 -18.99 -2.57 12.35
N CYS A 287 -18.99 -3.06 11.10
CA CYS A 287 -18.24 -2.43 10.02
C CYS A 287 -18.76 -1.04 9.68
N GLN A 288 -20.08 -0.85 9.70
CA GLN A 288 -20.70 0.45 9.46
C GLN A 288 -20.18 1.49 10.46
N GLN A 289 -20.27 1.16 11.76
CA GLN A 289 -19.90 2.07 12.84
C GLN A 289 -18.39 2.39 12.86
N TYR A 290 -17.54 1.36 12.71
CA TYR A 290 -16.11 1.52 13.00
C TYR A 290 -15.22 1.69 11.77
N LEU A 291 -15.72 1.40 10.56
CA LEU A 291 -14.94 1.49 9.32
C LEU A 291 -15.61 2.42 8.30
N VAL A 292 -16.88 2.21 7.96
CA VAL A 292 -17.58 2.96 6.89
C VAL A 292 -17.89 4.40 7.30
N GLU A 293 -18.42 4.63 8.50
CA GLU A 293 -18.70 5.98 9.00
C GLU A 293 -17.42 6.85 9.06
N PRO A 294 -16.29 6.36 9.59
CA PRO A 294 -15.01 7.07 9.51
C PRO A 294 -14.55 7.38 8.07
N MET A 295 -14.83 6.51 7.09
CA MET A 295 -14.53 6.80 5.67
C MET A 295 -15.35 7.97 5.11
N ALA A 296 -16.51 8.29 5.71
CA ALA A 296 -17.33 9.44 5.31
C ALA A 296 -16.96 10.73 6.06
N SER A 297 -16.21 10.65 7.15
CA SER A 297 -15.95 11.74 8.10
C SER A 297 -14.63 12.45 7.79
N PHE A 298 -14.69 13.52 6.99
CA PHE A 298 -13.53 14.33 6.64
C PHE A 298 -13.19 15.41 7.67
N GLU A 299 -14.02 15.61 8.70
CA GLU A 299 -13.79 16.56 9.79
C GLU A 299 -13.83 15.83 11.14
N PRO A 300 -12.97 16.16 12.10
CA PRO A 300 -11.87 17.13 12.04
C PRO A 300 -10.57 16.56 11.40
N ASP A 301 -10.52 15.26 11.09
CA ASP A 301 -9.31 14.58 10.61
C ASP A 301 -9.51 14.04 9.18
N VAL A 302 -9.24 14.91 8.20
CA VAL A 302 -9.23 14.56 6.76
C VAL A 302 -8.30 13.37 6.48
N GLN A 303 -7.15 13.30 7.15
CA GLN A 303 -6.12 12.31 6.84
C GLN A 303 -6.55 10.89 7.23
N GLN A 304 -7.34 10.76 8.30
CA GLN A 304 -7.94 9.47 8.66
C GLN A 304 -8.84 8.96 7.53
N ALA A 305 -9.82 9.76 7.06
CA ALA A 305 -10.74 9.34 6.00
C ALA A 305 -9.99 8.99 4.71
N VAL A 306 -9.02 9.83 4.31
CA VAL A 306 -8.17 9.58 3.13
C VAL A 306 -7.42 8.26 3.26
N SER A 307 -6.81 7.99 4.42
CA SER A 307 -6.06 6.76 4.66
C SER A 307 -6.96 5.51 4.59
N LEU A 308 -8.17 5.58 5.16
CA LEU A 308 -9.13 4.47 5.12
C LEU A 308 -9.59 4.18 3.68
N TRP A 309 -9.87 5.22 2.89
CA TRP A 309 -10.16 5.06 1.47
C TRP A 309 -8.99 4.45 0.71
N GLN A 310 -7.76 4.88 0.98
CA GLN A 310 -6.58 4.26 0.38
C GLN A 310 -6.50 2.77 0.70
N ALA A 311 -6.71 2.40 1.97
CA ALA A 311 -6.71 1.01 2.42
C ALA A 311 -7.78 0.18 1.71
N PHE A 312 -9.00 0.72 1.57
CA PHE A 312 -10.10 0.08 0.85
C PHE A 312 -9.79 -0.09 -0.65
N LEU A 313 -9.21 0.93 -1.28
CA LEU A 313 -8.87 0.92 -2.72
C LEU A 313 -7.68 0.02 -3.06
N TRP A 314 -7.00 -0.58 -2.08
CA TRP A 314 -5.85 -1.44 -2.32
C TRP A 314 -6.22 -2.84 -2.86
N PRO A 315 -7.40 -3.41 -2.53
CA PRO A 315 -8.06 -4.41 -3.37
C PRO A 315 -9.29 -3.88 -4.14
N ALA A 316 -9.90 -2.76 -3.70
CA ALA A 316 -11.06 -2.12 -4.33
C ALA A 316 -12.28 -3.04 -4.57
N GLN A 317 -12.50 -4.02 -3.68
CA GLN A 317 -13.61 -4.97 -3.78
C GLN A 317 -14.86 -4.46 -3.07
N VAL A 318 -16.01 -4.58 -3.71
CA VAL A 318 -17.31 -4.23 -3.11
C VAL A 318 -18.36 -5.27 -3.44
N SER A 319 -19.14 -5.66 -2.44
CA SER A 319 -20.33 -6.50 -2.61
C SER A 319 -21.57 -5.62 -2.78
N SER A 320 -22.64 -6.16 -3.35
CA SER A 320 -23.94 -5.45 -3.45
C SER A 320 -24.43 -4.96 -2.08
N LYS A 321 -24.21 -5.75 -1.03
CA LYS A 321 -24.57 -5.42 0.35
C LYS A 321 -23.75 -4.25 0.90
N LEU A 322 -22.42 -4.28 0.73
CA LEU A 322 -21.54 -3.20 1.16
C LEU A 322 -21.81 -1.90 0.40
N TRP A 323 -22.17 -2.00 -0.89
CA TRP A 323 -22.37 -0.84 -1.75
C TRP A 323 -23.37 0.18 -1.20
N GLY A 324 -24.51 -0.30 -0.65
CA GLY A 324 -25.52 0.58 -0.06
C GLY A 324 -24.99 1.45 1.08
N SER A 325 -24.15 0.87 1.94
CA SER A 325 -23.47 1.56 3.04
C SER A 325 -22.29 2.42 2.58
N LEU A 326 -21.54 1.96 1.59
CA LEU A 326 -20.32 2.62 1.12
C LEU A 326 -20.61 3.88 0.29
N LYS A 327 -21.73 3.89 -0.43
CA LYS A 327 -22.08 4.95 -1.38
C LYS A 327 -22.20 6.36 -0.75
N PRO A 328 -22.83 6.56 0.42
CA PRO A 328 -22.76 7.85 1.13
C PRO A 328 -21.32 8.30 1.43
N ALA A 329 -20.45 7.37 1.83
CA ALA A 329 -19.03 7.66 2.07
C ALA A 329 -18.32 8.03 0.75
N LEU A 330 -18.63 7.33 -0.35
CA LEU A 330 -18.08 7.64 -1.68
C LEU A 330 -18.46 9.05 -2.14
N TRP A 331 -19.69 9.48 -1.88
CA TRP A 331 -20.08 10.86 -2.14
C TRP A 331 -19.30 11.88 -1.32
N SER A 332 -19.02 11.55 -0.06
CA SER A 332 -18.19 12.40 0.80
C SER A 332 -16.76 12.50 0.27
N SER A 333 -16.15 11.39 -0.14
CA SER A 333 -14.78 11.39 -0.67
C SER A 333 -14.64 12.10 -1.99
N LEU A 334 -15.60 11.95 -2.90
CA LEU A 334 -15.61 12.68 -4.18
C LEU A 334 -15.81 14.21 -4.00
N ARG A 335 -16.43 14.66 -2.91
CA ARG A 335 -16.51 16.10 -2.56
C ARG A 335 -15.23 16.65 -1.94
N HIS A 336 -14.35 15.79 -1.42
CA HIS A 336 -13.05 16.14 -0.85
C HIS A 336 -11.91 15.56 -1.69
N PHE A 337 -12.14 15.44 -3.01
CA PHE A 337 -11.25 14.76 -3.92
C PHE A 337 -9.82 15.33 -3.91
N GLU A 338 -9.69 16.64 -3.69
CA GLU A 338 -8.43 17.36 -3.61
C GLU A 338 -7.57 16.92 -2.41
N ALA A 339 -8.15 16.26 -1.40
CA ALA A 339 -7.44 15.71 -0.26
C ALA A 339 -6.70 14.38 -0.58
N PHE A 340 -6.84 13.84 -1.80
CA PHE A 340 -6.25 12.57 -2.22
C PHE A 340 -5.06 12.78 -3.19
N PRO A 341 -3.87 13.23 -2.74
CA PRO A 341 -2.79 13.59 -3.65
C PRO A 341 -2.31 12.41 -4.53
N ASP A 342 -2.08 11.23 -3.94
CA ASP A 342 -1.51 10.08 -4.65
C ASP A 342 -2.55 9.02 -5.07
N SER A 343 -3.75 9.08 -4.49
CA SER A 343 -4.81 8.08 -4.67
C SER A 343 -6.08 8.62 -5.33
N ALA A 344 -6.07 9.89 -5.71
CA ALA A 344 -7.14 10.55 -6.47
C ALA A 344 -7.56 9.71 -7.68
N ASP A 345 -6.59 9.34 -8.52
CA ASP A 345 -6.87 8.62 -9.76
C ASP A 345 -7.50 7.24 -9.47
N ARG A 346 -7.07 6.53 -8.41
CA ARG A 346 -7.67 5.26 -7.98
C ARG A 346 -9.11 5.42 -7.47
N LEU A 347 -9.40 6.49 -6.73
CA LEU A 347 -10.76 6.79 -6.27
C LEU A 347 -11.69 7.06 -7.46
N LEU A 348 -11.22 7.80 -8.46
CA LEU A 348 -11.98 8.04 -9.70
C LEU A 348 -12.13 6.79 -10.56
N ASP A 349 -11.08 5.97 -10.69
CA ASP A 349 -11.16 4.70 -11.41
C ASP A 349 -12.22 3.79 -10.75
N PHE A 350 -12.21 3.69 -9.41
CA PHE A 350 -13.22 2.96 -8.66
C PHE A 350 -14.63 3.54 -8.90
N PHE A 351 -14.81 4.86 -8.78
CA PHE A 351 -16.09 5.50 -9.05
C PHE A 351 -16.58 5.26 -10.48
N ALA A 352 -15.72 5.45 -11.48
CA ALA A 352 -16.04 5.32 -12.89
C ALA A 352 -16.41 3.88 -13.27
N ALA A 353 -15.76 2.88 -12.67
CA ALA A 353 -16.11 1.47 -12.87
C ALA A 353 -17.54 1.16 -12.40
N HIS A 354 -18.01 1.84 -11.36
CA HIS A 354 -19.36 1.64 -10.81
C HIS A 354 -20.43 2.49 -11.50
N LEU A 355 -20.07 3.61 -12.14
CA LEU A 355 -21.03 4.45 -12.88
C LEU A 355 -21.84 3.67 -13.91
N LEU A 356 -21.21 2.68 -14.53
CA LEU A 356 -21.84 1.87 -15.56
C LEU A 356 -22.47 0.60 -14.99
N HIS A 357 -22.14 0.16 -13.77
CA HIS A 357 -22.65 -1.09 -13.23
C HIS A 357 -24.18 -1.03 -13.00
N PRO A 358 -24.97 -1.98 -13.54
CA PRO A 358 -26.42 -1.99 -13.33
C PRO A 358 -26.76 -2.01 -11.83
N GLY A 359 -27.68 -1.15 -11.41
CA GLY A 359 -28.13 -1.07 -10.01
C GLY A 359 -27.13 -0.42 -9.05
N ALA A 360 -25.96 0.05 -9.49
CA ALA A 360 -25.06 0.82 -8.63
C ALA A 360 -25.64 2.20 -8.27
N PHE A 361 -26.28 2.84 -9.25
CA PHE A 361 -26.93 4.13 -9.07
C PHE A 361 -28.41 4.06 -9.45
N ASP A 362 -29.22 4.70 -8.64
CA ASP A 362 -30.63 4.94 -8.86
C ASP A 362 -30.78 6.29 -9.56
N ALA A 363 -31.40 6.28 -10.74
CA ALA A 363 -31.49 7.47 -11.59
C ALA A 363 -32.33 8.61 -10.99
N GLU A 364 -33.24 8.31 -10.05
CA GLU A 364 -34.06 9.33 -9.38
C GLU A 364 -33.34 9.88 -8.14
N ILE A 365 -32.80 8.99 -7.31
CA ILE A 365 -32.18 9.34 -6.03
C ILE A 365 -30.80 9.99 -6.25
N ASP A 366 -29.98 9.44 -7.14
CA ASP A 366 -28.58 9.87 -7.29
C ASP A 366 -28.37 10.98 -8.32
N ARG A 367 -29.45 11.44 -8.97
CA ARG A 367 -29.33 12.44 -10.04
C ARG A 367 -28.62 13.72 -9.57
N LYS A 368 -29.05 14.25 -8.43
CA LYS A 368 -28.49 15.49 -7.86
C LYS A 368 -27.05 15.29 -7.36
N PRO A 369 -26.74 14.25 -6.55
CA PRO A 369 -25.36 13.95 -6.17
C PRO A 369 -24.41 13.81 -7.36
N LEU A 370 -24.79 13.04 -8.38
CA LEU A 370 -23.96 12.85 -9.58
C LEU A 370 -23.71 14.17 -10.31
N ALA A 371 -24.75 14.99 -10.52
CA ALA A 371 -24.60 16.29 -11.17
C ALA A 371 -23.69 17.24 -10.37
N ASP A 372 -23.79 17.27 -9.03
CA ASP A 372 -22.90 18.07 -8.17
C ASP A 372 -21.44 17.60 -8.30
N ILE A 373 -21.17 16.30 -8.22
CA ILE A 373 -19.82 15.75 -8.38
C ILE A 373 -19.25 16.13 -9.76
N PHE A 374 -19.97 15.85 -10.85
CA PHE A 374 -19.49 16.12 -12.20
C PHE A 374 -19.26 17.61 -12.49
N SER A 375 -20.00 18.51 -11.83
CA SER A 375 -19.76 19.96 -11.95
C SER A 375 -18.40 20.39 -11.38
N ARG A 376 -17.90 19.66 -10.37
CA ARG A 376 -16.62 19.94 -9.67
C ARG A 376 -15.42 19.36 -10.40
N LEU A 377 -15.57 18.20 -11.05
CA LEU A 377 -14.47 17.52 -11.74
C LEU A 377 -13.83 18.41 -12.82
N GLY A 378 -12.51 18.46 -12.85
CA GLY A 378 -11.73 19.16 -13.87
C GLY A 378 -11.47 18.29 -15.12
N PRO A 379 -10.85 18.86 -16.17
CA PRO A 379 -10.58 18.14 -17.41
C PRO A 379 -9.75 16.86 -17.22
N LYS A 380 -8.78 16.87 -16.29
CA LYS A 380 -7.96 15.69 -15.97
C LYS A 380 -8.82 14.56 -15.40
N GLN A 381 -9.69 14.87 -14.44
CA GLN A 381 -10.55 13.90 -13.78
C GLN A 381 -11.59 13.32 -14.76
N LEU A 382 -12.20 14.18 -15.59
CA LEU A 382 -13.10 13.73 -16.64
C LEU A 382 -12.41 12.80 -17.66
N ALA A 383 -11.13 13.03 -17.96
CA ALA A 383 -10.37 12.15 -18.85
C ALA A 383 -10.14 10.76 -18.24
N ILE A 384 -10.03 10.64 -16.91
CA ILE A 384 -9.94 9.35 -16.22
C ILE A 384 -11.26 8.58 -16.37
N ILE A 385 -12.39 9.26 -16.17
CA ILE A 385 -13.73 8.65 -16.35
C ILE A 385 -13.94 8.22 -17.81
N ALA A 386 -13.59 9.07 -18.78
CA ALA A 386 -13.68 8.76 -20.20
C ALA A 386 -12.82 7.54 -20.59
N ARG A 387 -11.64 7.37 -19.99
CA ARG A 387 -10.80 6.17 -20.16
C ARG A 387 -11.48 4.91 -19.65
N GLN A 388 -12.22 5.00 -18.54
CA GLN A 388 -12.96 3.85 -18.03
C GLN A 388 -14.13 3.48 -18.96
N PHE A 389 -14.83 4.47 -19.52
CA PHE A 389 -15.88 4.24 -20.52
C PHE A 389 -15.33 3.63 -21.82
N GLU A 390 -14.18 4.12 -22.29
CA GLU A 390 -13.42 3.52 -23.39
C GLU A 390 -13.07 2.04 -23.11
N THR A 391 -12.63 1.74 -21.88
CA THR A 391 -12.26 0.38 -21.46
C THR A 391 -13.48 -0.55 -21.40
N ASP A 392 -14.62 -0.09 -20.87
CA ASP A 392 -15.89 -0.86 -20.86
C ASP A 392 -16.37 -1.14 -22.30
N LEU A 393 -16.36 -0.14 -23.18
CA LEU A 393 -16.75 -0.31 -24.58
C LEU A 393 -15.83 -1.30 -25.30
N ARG A 394 -14.52 -1.19 -25.12
CA ARG A 394 -13.55 -2.12 -25.72
C ARG A 394 -13.80 -3.55 -25.23
N ALA A 395 -13.98 -3.74 -23.92
CA ALA A 395 -14.21 -5.06 -23.33
C ALA A 395 -15.50 -5.73 -23.84
N ARG A 396 -16.51 -4.94 -24.23
CA ARG A 396 -17.77 -5.44 -24.79
C ARG A 396 -17.68 -5.86 -26.25
N GLY A 397 -16.64 -5.45 -26.99
CA GLY A 397 -16.42 -5.86 -28.38
C GLY A 397 -17.65 -5.60 -29.26
N LEU A 398 -18.31 -6.66 -29.73
CA LEU A 398 -19.46 -6.56 -30.64
C LEU A 398 -20.68 -5.87 -30.00
N ASP A 399 -20.81 -5.92 -28.67
CA ASP A 399 -21.94 -5.32 -27.93
C ASP A 399 -21.68 -3.84 -27.55
N ALA A 400 -20.55 -3.26 -27.98
CA ALA A 400 -20.17 -1.90 -27.62
C ALA A 400 -21.22 -0.86 -28.07
N ALA A 401 -21.80 -1.04 -29.26
CA ALA A 401 -22.82 -0.13 -29.78
C ALA A 401 -24.11 -0.13 -28.94
N GLN A 402 -24.54 -1.31 -28.46
CA GLN A 402 -25.70 -1.42 -27.58
C GLN A 402 -25.40 -0.78 -26.22
N SER A 403 -24.22 -1.03 -25.64
CA SER A 403 -23.81 -0.40 -24.37
C SER A 403 -23.75 1.12 -24.46
N TRP A 404 -23.29 1.66 -25.59
CA TRP A 404 -23.37 3.11 -25.83
C TRP A 404 -24.82 3.60 -25.73
N ARG A 405 -25.73 3.00 -26.50
CA ARG A 405 -27.14 3.46 -26.56
C ARG A 405 -27.88 3.31 -25.23
N GLU A 406 -27.60 2.26 -24.47
CA GLU A 406 -28.33 1.94 -23.24
C GLU A 406 -27.76 2.62 -21.98
N ARG A 407 -26.44 2.89 -21.95
CA ARG A 407 -25.74 3.29 -20.71
C ARG A 407 -24.94 4.56 -20.89
N ILE A 408 -23.98 4.57 -21.82
CA ILE A 408 -22.99 5.65 -21.89
C ILE A 408 -23.56 6.91 -22.55
N GLY A 409 -24.28 6.79 -23.66
CA GLY A 409 -24.96 7.92 -24.32
C GLY A 409 -25.92 8.66 -23.40
N PRO A 410 -26.91 7.97 -22.78
CA PRO A 410 -27.81 8.58 -21.79
C PRO A 410 -27.08 9.22 -20.60
N PHE A 411 -25.92 8.67 -20.21
CA PHE A 411 -25.08 9.25 -19.18
C PHE A 411 -24.51 10.62 -19.61
N PHE A 412 -23.98 10.73 -20.85
CA PHE A 412 -23.51 12.02 -21.39
C PHE A 412 -24.65 13.04 -21.51
N GLU A 413 -25.84 12.60 -21.89
CA GLU A 413 -27.03 13.44 -21.96
C GLU A 413 -27.44 14.00 -20.59
N THR A 414 -27.29 13.21 -19.52
CA THR A 414 -27.85 13.54 -18.21
C THR A 414 -26.84 14.20 -17.27
N TYR A 415 -25.60 13.70 -17.21
CA TYR A 415 -24.66 14.01 -16.13
C TYR A 415 -23.40 14.73 -16.58
N TRP A 416 -22.98 14.57 -17.84
CA TRP A 416 -21.70 15.11 -18.30
C TRP A 416 -21.73 16.65 -18.38
N PRO A 417 -20.71 17.35 -17.84
CA PRO A 417 -20.69 18.80 -17.80
C PRO A 417 -20.46 19.39 -19.19
N LEU A 418 -21.22 20.44 -19.54
CA LEU A 418 -21.18 21.13 -20.83
C LEU A 418 -20.26 22.36 -20.87
N SER A 419 -19.53 22.62 -19.78
CA SER A 419 -18.82 23.89 -19.63
C SER A 419 -17.48 23.89 -20.39
N THR A 420 -17.19 25.00 -21.08
CA THR A 420 -16.00 25.12 -21.95
C THR A 420 -14.68 25.10 -21.17
N ASP A 421 -14.68 25.50 -19.89
CA ASP A 421 -13.53 25.37 -18.98
C ASP A 421 -13.17 23.91 -18.67
N LYS A 422 -14.09 22.97 -18.91
CA LYS A 422 -13.87 21.53 -18.74
C LYS A 422 -13.27 20.87 -19.97
N GLN A 423 -13.28 21.54 -21.12
CA GLN A 423 -12.66 21.04 -22.33
C GLN A 423 -11.14 21.21 -22.25
N SER A 424 -10.42 20.16 -22.62
CA SER A 424 -8.96 20.21 -22.77
C SER A 424 -8.50 19.34 -23.93
N PRO A 425 -7.28 19.56 -24.45
CA PRO A 425 -6.73 18.70 -25.48
C PRO A 425 -6.61 17.23 -25.05
N GLY A 426 -6.25 16.98 -23.79
CA GLY A 426 -6.17 15.63 -23.24
C GLY A 426 -7.53 14.95 -23.13
N LEU A 427 -8.56 15.68 -22.70
CA LEU A 427 -9.92 15.16 -22.62
C LEU A 427 -10.49 14.87 -24.02
N SER A 428 -10.29 15.80 -24.97
CA SER A 428 -10.80 15.66 -26.34
C SER A 428 -10.18 14.45 -27.05
N ALA A 429 -8.86 14.24 -26.91
CA ALA A 429 -8.19 13.05 -27.43
C ALA A 429 -8.74 11.75 -26.81
N ARG A 430 -8.99 11.76 -25.49
CA ARG A 430 -9.54 10.59 -24.79
C ARG A 430 -10.96 10.26 -25.23
N LEU A 431 -11.86 11.25 -25.25
CA LEU A 431 -13.25 11.07 -25.72
C LEU A 431 -13.30 10.63 -27.18
N SER A 432 -12.39 11.13 -28.02
CA SER A 432 -12.29 10.69 -29.42
C SER A 432 -11.86 9.24 -29.54
N THR A 433 -10.93 8.79 -28.68
CA THR A 433 -10.49 7.38 -28.65
C THR A 433 -11.63 6.47 -28.18
N MET A 434 -12.44 6.94 -27.23
CA MET A 434 -13.67 6.28 -26.78
C MET A 434 -14.70 6.19 -27.92
N LEU A 435 -14.89 7.23 -28.73
CA LEU A 435 -15.79 7.19 -29.89
C LEU A 435 -15.42 6.04 -30.84
N LEU A 436 -14.13 5.80 -31.08
CA LEU A 436 -13.65 4.67 -31.90
C LEU A 436 -13.92 3.29 -31.28
N GLN A 437 -14.47 3.20 -30.06
CA GLN A 437 -14.92 1.94 -29.46
C GLN A 437 -16.43 1.72 -29.63
N THR A 438 -17.20 2.73 -30.06
CA THR A 438 -18.67 2.66 -30.16
C THR A 438 -19.19 1.87 -31.37
N ARG A 439 -18.31 1.52 -32.33
CA ARG A 439 -18.61 0.73 -33.53
C ARG A 439 -19.84 1.26 -34.30
N GLU A 440 -20.92 0.48 -34.36
CA GLU A 440 -22.17 0.83 -35.05
C GLU A 440 -22.88 2.05 -34.47
N ALA A 441 -22.58 2.43 -33.22
CA ALA A 441 -23.15 3.62 -32.60
C ALA A 441 -22.31 4.88 -32.82
N PHE A 442 -21.28 4.81 -33.67
CA PHE A 442 -20.35 5.91 -33.90
C PHE A 442 -21.00 7.18 -34.46
N PRO A 443 -21.91 7.12 -35.46
CA PRO A 443 -22.61 8.32 -35.92
C PRO A 443 -23.41 9.00 -34.81
N GLU A 444 -24.17 8.23 -34.03
CA GLU A 444 -24.97 8.77 -32.93
C GLU A 444 -24.08 9.37 -31.83
N ALA A 445 -22.98 8.69 -31.49
CA ALA A 445 -22.03 9.15 -30.50
C ALA A 445 -21.30 10.43 -30.94
N THR A 446 -20.95 10.50 -32.22
CA THR A 446 -20.31 11.66 -32.84
C THR A 446 -21.27 12.87 -32.82
N SER A 447 -22.51 12.70 -33.28
CA SER A 447 -23.51 13.79 -33.21
C SER A 447 -23.74 14.26 -31.76
N LEU A 448 -23.82 13.35 -30.80
CA LEU A 448 -23.99 13.73 -29.39
C LEU A 448 -22.81 14.58 -28.89
N LEU A 449 -21.56 14.12 -29.06
CA LEU A 449 -20.40 14.72 -28.40
C LEU A 449 -19.74 15.89 -29.16
N LEU A 450 -20.06 16.06 -30.44
CA LEU A 450 -19.55 17.16 -31.27
C LEU A 450 -20.60 18.25 -31.55
N GLU A 451 -21.88 17.91 -31.62
CA GLU A 451 -22.93 18.85 -32.04
C GLU A 451 -23.88 19.20 -30.90
N GLN A 452 -24.55 18.19 -30.34
CA GLN A 452 -25.61 18.39 -29.34
C GLN A 452 -25.03 18.82 -27.99
N LYS A 453 -23.90 18.21 -27.64
CA LYS A 453 -23.12 18.44 -26.43
C LYS A 453 -21.65 18.54 -26.81
N PRO A 454 -21.19 19.67 -27.38
CA PRO A 454 -19.84 19.83 -27.88
C PRO A 454 -18.85 19.76 -26.70
N VAL A 455 -18.40 18.55 -26.37
CA VAL A 455 -17.45 18.27 -25.28
C VAL A 455 -16.10 17.82 -25.82
N ILE A 456 -16.08 17.41 -27.08
CA ILE A 456 -14.86 17.17 -27.86
C ILE A 456 -14.51 18.47 -28.58
N GLY A 457 -13.32 18.96 -28.33
CA GLY A 457 -12.72 20.05 -29.08
C GLY A 457 -11.39 19.63 -29.68
N ARG A 458 -10.44 20.56 -29.64
CA ARG A 458 -9.12 20.43 -30.26
C ARG A 458 -8.26 19.45 -29.47
N ALA A 459 -7.42 18.69 -30.17
CA ALA A 459 -6.43 17.80 -29.54
C ALA A 459 -5.00 18.22 -29.89
N LYS A 460 -4.08 18.01 -28.94
CA LYS A 460 -2.64 18.26 -29.15
C LYS A 460 -2.02 17.15 -30.01
N ASP A 461 -2.47 15.92 -29.76
CA ASP A 461 -2.03 14.70 -30.42
C ASP A 461 -3.26 13.93 -30.91
N ILE A 462 -3.18 13.46 -32.16
CA ILE A 462 -4.21 12.65 -32.84
C ILE A 462 -3.71 11.24 -33.16
N PHE A 463 -2.50 10.85 -32.73
CA PHE A 463 -1.92 9.53 -32.98
C PHE A 463 -2.85 8.40 -32.54
N GLY A 464 -3.38 8.50 -31.32
CA GLY A 464 -4.32 7.50 -30.77
C GLY A 464 -5.61 7.34 -31.57
N ILE A 465 -5.92 8.27 -32.49
CA ILE A 465 -7.08 8.23 -33.38
C ILE A 465 -6.69 7.72 -34.76
N VAL A 466 -5.65 8.31 -35.38
CA VAL A 466 -5.25 7.99 -36.76
C VAL A 466 -4.58 6.62 -36.85
N TYR A 467 -3.82 6.21 -35.83
CA TYR A 467 -3.10 4.93 -35.86
C TYR A 467 -4.04 3.71 -35.90
N PRO A 468 -5.04 3.57 -35.01
CA PRO A 468 -5.99 2.45 -35.08
C PRO A 468 -6.76 2.38 -36.40
N LEU A 469 -7.12 3.53 -36.97
CA LEU A 469 -7.88 3.64 -38.22
C LEU A 469 -7.09 3.25 -39.48
N THR A 470 -5.76 3.20 -39.38
CA THR A 470 -4.85 2.88 -40.51
C THR A 470 -4.14 1.54 -40.33
N GLN A 471 -4.64 0.68 -39.43
CA GLN A 471 -4.13 -0.67 -39.24
C GLN A 471 -4.70 -1.61 -40.30
N GLU A 472 -3.82 -2.25 -41.06
CA GLU A 472 -4.17 -3.21 -42.12
C GLU A 472 -4.23 -4.66 -41.62
N LYS A 473 -3.73 -4.95 -40.42
CA LYS A 473 -3.67 -6.31 -39.87
C LYS A 473 -4.84 -6.60 -38.95
N ALA A 474 -5.60 -7.64 -39.28
CA ALA A 474 -6.56 -8.24 -38.37
C ALA A 474 -5.82 -8.84 -37.15
N SER A 475 -6.22 -8.43 -35.95
CA SER A 475 -5.92 -9.20 -34.74
C SER A 475 -6.64 -10.54 -34.80
N ALA A 476 -6.07 -11.57 -34.15
CA ALA A 476 -6.71 -12.87 -34.02
C ALA A 476 -7.97 -12.83 -33.13
N ASP A 477 -8.10 -11.77 -32.31
CA ASP A 477 -9.29 -11.53 -31.49
C ASP A 477 -10.31 -10.65 -32.25
N LEU A 478 -11.57 -11.08 -32.28
CA LEU A 478 -12.70 -10.35 -32.89
C LEU A 478 -12.99 -9.01 -32.18
N SER A 479 -12.60 -8.87 -30.90
CA SER A 479 -12.67 -7.57 -30.21
C SER A 479 -11.65 -6.56 -30.71
N ASP A 480 -10.54 -7.03 -31.30
CA ASP A 480 -9.41 -6.23 -31.81
C ASP A 480 -9.35 -6.17 -33.35
N GLN A 481 -10.36 -6.66 -34.06
CA GLN A 481 -10.43 -6.45 -35.50
C GLN A 481 -10.70 -4.97 -35.81
N PRO A 482 -9.95 -4.37 -36.75
CA PRO A 482 -10.17 -2.98 -37.15
C PRO A 482 -11.57 -2.82 -37.72
N PHE A 483 -12.34 -1.87 -37.18
CA PHE A 483 -13.68 -1.54 -37.67
C PHE A 483 -13.55 -0.54 -38.84
N PRO A 484 -14.23 -0.77 -39.98
CA PRO A 484 -14.00 0.01 -41.21
C PRO A 484 -14.73 1.36 -41.18
N TYR A 485 -14.31 2.26 -40.28
CA TYR A 485 -14.95 3.56 -40.08
C TYR A 485 -14.98 4.43 -41.35
N ALA A 486 -13.91 4.44 -42.13
CA ALA A 486 -13.83 5.25 -43.36
C ALA A 486 -14.84 4.81 -44.43
N GLU A 487 -15.11 3.50 -44.52
CA GLU A 487 -16.06 2.95 -45.51
C GLU A 487 -17.51 3.13 -45.05
N ARG A 488 -17.75 3.01 -43.75
CA ARG A 488 -19.12 2.96 -43.20
C ARG A 488 -19.66 4.31 -42.78
N PHE A 489 -18.82 5.16 -42.20
CA PHE A 489 -19.21 6.45 -41.62
C PHE A 489 -18.26 7.56 -42.07
N PRO A 490 -18.06 7.76 -43.39
CA PRO A 490 -17.05 8.68 -43.90
C PRO A 490 -17.28 10.14 -43.47
N GLN A 491 -18.54 10.59 -43.44
CA GLN A 491 -18.90 11.96 -43.05
C GLN A 491 -18.63 12.24 -41.57
N ASP A 492 -19.06 11.33 -40.68
CA ASP A 492 -18.87 11.46 -39.23
C ASP A 492 -17.39 11.39 -38.84
N LEU A 493 -16.63 10.51 -39.50
CA LEU A 493 -15.18 10.41 -39.28
C LEU A 493 -14.45 11.67 -39.77
N LEU A 494 -14.84 12.24 -40.92
CA LEU A 494 -14.27 13.50 -41.39
C LEU A 494 -14.52 14.64 -40.39
N ARG A 495 -15.75 14.72 -39.85
CA ARG A 495 -16.14 15.72 -38.85
C ARG A 495 -15.32 15.61 -37.56
N LEU A 496 -15.11 14.38 -37.08
CA LEU A 496 -14.26 14.13 -35.91
C LEU A 496 -12.83 14.60 -36.16
N LEU A 497 -12.22 14.20 -37.30
CA LEU A 497 -10.84 14.59 -37.64
C LEU A 497 -10.70 16.11 -37.77
N HIS A 498 -11.67 16.76 -38.44
CA HIS A 498 -11.68 18.22 -38.60
C HIS A 498 -11.77 18.95 -37.27
N THR A 499 -12.59 18.45 -36.33
CA THR A 499 -12.71 19.06 -35.00
C THR A 499 -11.43 18.95 -34.17
N LEU A 500 -10.70 17.85 -34.31
CA LEU A 500 -9.49 17.58 -33.52
C LEU A 500 -8.27 18.39 -34.01
N VAL A 501 -8.15 18.60 -35.32
CA VAL A 501 -6.96 19.16 -35.96
C VAL A 501 -7.01 20.69 -36.01
N VAL A 502 -5.90 21.31 -35.60
CA VAL A 502 -5.70 22.75 -35.75
C VAL A 502 -4.32 23.07 -36.31
N PRO A 503 -4.25 23.83 -37.43
CA PRO A 503 -2.99 24.33 -37.98
C PRO A 503 -2.12 25.03 -36.93
N GLY A 504 -0.85 24.62 -36.84
CA GLY A 504 0.15 25.20 -35.94
C GLY A 504 0.08 24.76 -34.47
N THR A 505 -0.88 23.91 -34.06
CA THR A 505 -0.97 23.42 -32.67
C THR A 505 -1.07 21.90 -32.53
N THR A 506 -1.71 21.22 -33.50
CA THR A 506 -1.71 19.76 -33.55
C THR A 506 -0.40 19.26 -34.16
N GLU A 507 0.26 18.30 -33.50
CA GLU A 507 1.57 17.83 -33.96
C GLU A 507 1.45 16.94 -35.23
N PRO A 508 2.29 17.14 -36.26
CA PRO A 508 2.13 16.54 -37.59
C PRO A 508 2.69 15.12 -37.77
N TRP A 509 3.01 14.38 -36.70
CA TRP A 509 3.81 13.14 -36.76
C TRP A 509 3.28 12.02 -37.69
N HIS A 510 2.02 12.11 -38.14
CA HIS A 510 1.38 11.11 -38.98
C HIS A 510 0.71 11.67 -40.24
N SER A 511 1.29 12.72 -40.84
CA SER A 511 0.78 13.32 -42.09
C SER A 511 0.50 12.28 -43.18
N ASP A 512 1.37 11.27 -43.36
CA ASP A 512 1.16 10.21 -44.36
C ASP A 512 -0.02 9.28 -44.05
N ARG A 513 -0.22 8.93 -42.78
CA ARG A 513 -1.36 8.08 -42.37
C ARG A 513 -2.66 8.85 -42.46
N LEU A 514 -2.67 10.11 -42.00
CA LEU A 514 -3.82 10.98 -42.12
C LEU A 514 -4.16 11.21 -43.60
N LYS A 515 -3.17 11.47 -44.46
CA LYS A 515 -3.38 11.58 -45.92
C LYS A 515 -4.05 10.33 -46.50
N ARG A 516 -3.52 9.14 -46.21
CA ARG A 516 -4.13 7.87 -46.65
C ARG A 516 -5.57 7.72 -46.17
N LEU A 517 -5.85 8.09 -44.93
CA LEU A 517 -7.19 8.05 -44.37
C LEU A 517 -8.13 9.03 -45.08
N LEU A 518 -7.70 10.27 -45.36
CA LEU A 518 -8.49 11.23 -46.13
C LEU A 518 -8.77 10.74 -47.56
N ASP A 519 -7.78 10.11 -48.21
CA ASP A 519 -7.96 9.51 -49.54
C ASP A 519 -8.99 8.36 -49.49
N GLN A 520 -8.97 7.53 -48.45
CA GLN A 520 -9.97 6.48 -48.22
C GLN A 520 -11.38 7.03 -47.99
N LEU A 521 -11.50 8.16 -47.26
CA LEU A 521 -12.78 8.85 -47.07
C LEU A 521 -13.36 9.34 -48.39
N CYS A 522 -12.55 9.97 -49.25
CA CYS A 522 -12.97 10.40 -50.59
C CYS A 522 -13.33 9.22 -51.51
N GLN A 523 -12.66 8.08 -51.38
CA GLN A 523 -13.00 6.87 -52.14
C GLN A 523 -14.35 6.30 -51.71
N SER A 524 -14.65 6.37 -50.41
CA SER A 524 -15.89 5.83 -49.83
C SER A 524 -17.08 6.76 -50.06
N ASP A 525 -16.87 8.08 -49.98
CA ASP A 525 -17.86 9.10 -50.30
C ASP A 525 -17.21 10.24 -51.11
N PRO A 526 -17.31 10.21 -52.45
CA PRO A 526 -16.74 11.24 -53.33
C PRO A 526 -17.30 12.65 -53.10
N SER A 527 -18.46 12.80 -52.45
CA SER A 527 -19.02 14.12 -52.15
C SER A 527 -18.17 14.91 -51.15
N LEU A 528 -17.36 14.22 -50.35
CA LEU A 528 -16.47 14.82 -49.35
C LEU A 528 -15.30 15.59 -49.94
N GLU A 529 -14.94 15.38 -51.21
CA GLU A 529 -13.74 15.98 -51.80
C GLU A 529 -13.79 17.51 -51.83
N ASN A 530 -14.99 18.09 -51.96
CA ASN A 530 -15.20 19.53 -52.07
C ASN A 530 -15.79 20.16 -50.80
N THR A 531 -15.68 19.50 -49.63
CA THR A 531 -16.16 20.08 -48.39
C THR A 531 -15.08 20.93 -47.71
N ASP A 532 -15.51 21.98 -47.00
CA ASP A 532 -14.61 22.87 -46.27
C ASP A 532 -13.76 22.09 -45.25
N GLU A 533 -14.32 21.05 -44.61
CA GLU A 533 -13.61 20.20 -43.66
C GLU A 533 -12.43 19.45 -44.32
N MET A 534 -12.65 18.89 -45.50
CA MET A 534 -11.63 18.17 -46.27
C MET A 534 -10.52 19.13 -46.75
N GLU A 535 -10.90 20.31 -47.26
CA GLU A 535 -9.94 21.33 -47.68
C GLU A 535 -9.06 21.81 -46.52
N ASN A 536 -9.65 22.03 -45.34
CA ASN A 536 -8.94 22.43 -44.13
C ASN A 536 -7.92 21.37 -43.67
N LEU A 537 -8.30 20.09 -43.66
CA LEU A 537 -7.40 19.00 -43.29
C LEU A 537 -6.28 18.80 -44.32
N ARG A 538 -6.58 18.92 -45.63
CA ARG A 538 -5.55 18.91 -46.69
C ARG A 538 -4.63 20.12 -46.62
N ALA A 539 -5.12 21.28 -46.18
CA ALA A 539 -4.30 22.46 -45.93
C ALA A 539 -3.36 22.26 -44.74
N PHE A 540 -3.85 21.66 -43.64
CA PHE A 540 -3.03 21.26 -42.50
C PHE A 540 -1.87 20.35 -42.92
N LEU A 541 -2.14 19.33 -43.72
CA LEU A 541 -1.12 18.41 -44.23
C LEU A 541 -0.06 19.07 -45.14
N ARG A 542 -0.35 20.24 -45.72
CA ARG A 542 0.62 21.00 -46.53
C ARG A 542 1.53 21.89 -45.68
N GLN A 543 1.13 22.19 -44.45
CA GLN A 543 1.87 23.03 -43.50
C GLN A 543 2.66 22.21 -42.47
N ALA A 544 2.24 20.97 -42.26
CA ALA A 544 2.87 19.89 -41.52
C ALA A 544 4.14 19.38 -42.23
#